data_AF-F8DAU0-F1
#
_entry.id   AF-F8DAU0-F1
#
_cell.length_a   1.000
_cell.length_b   1.000
_cell.length_c   1.000
_cell.angle_alpha   90.00
_cell.angle_beta   90.00
_cell.angle_gamma   90.00
#
_symmetry.space_group_name_H-M   'P 1'
#
loop_
_entity.id
_entity.type
_entity.pdbx_description
1 polymer ?
#
loop_
_entity_poly.entity_id
_entity_poly.type
_entity_poly.pdbx_seq_one_letter_code
_entity_poly.pdbx_strand_id
1 'polypeptide(L)'
;MVDVTGHFGMALVFAAPAWMIWGRRAALGFTAFTLVTAMLPDADLVLQHVLPISHHGITHTLVFVALGGAVGGAVASTYLTARLNAHRWIRSTEIESETVFVFATAGLIVGGVSHLFADILSAPDIAAPLTPFWPIYSEPVIVDVIYYNSPVWNYGLLAVAVGLHLLLARYERYPLETRYRIGSRDGEDARDDGADQYRASRTD
;
A
#
# COMPACT_ATOMS: atom_id res chain seq x y z
N MET A 1 21.90 -2.35 0.62
CA MET A 1 20.47 -2.64 0.81
C MET A 1 20.11 -2.39 2.25
N VAL A 2 19.12 -1.57 2.56
CA VAL A 2 18.62 -1.43 3.94
C VAL A 2 18.20 -2.81 4.47
N ASP A 3 18.27 -3.05 5.78
CA ASP A 3 17.74 -4.31 6.33
C ASP A 3 16.22 -4.41 6.03
N VAL A 4 15.65 -5.61 6.08
CA VAL A 4 14.21 -5.88 5.88
C VAL A 4 13.36 -4.93 6.73
N THR A 5 13.83 -4.62 7.94
CA THR A 5 13.22 -3.67 8.86
C THR A 5 13.04 -2.27 8.26
N GLY A 6 14.06 -1.73 7.59
CA GLY A 6 13.97 -0.39 7.00
C GLY A 6 13.13 -0.35 5.74
N HIS A 7 13.07 -1.44 4.96
CA HIS A 7 12.09 -1.59 3.87
C HIS A 7 10.66 -1.53 4.38
N PHE A 8 10.34 -2.22 5.49
CA PHE A 8 9.04 -2.10 6.14
C PHE A 8 8.76 -0.70 6.66
N GLY A 9 9.77 -0.02 7.22
CA GLY A 9 9.66 1.40 7.59
C GLY A 9 9.28 2.28 6.40
N MET A 10 9.94 2.10 5.26
CA MET A 10 9.67 2.85 4.04
C MET A 10 8.28 2.54 3.46
N ALA A 11 7.89 1.27 3.44
CA ALA A 11 6.58 0.82 2.99
C ALA A 11 5.44 1.44 3.81
N LEU A 12 5.61 1.54 5.14
CA LEU A 12 4.64 2.23 6.01
C LEU A 12 4.54 3.72 5.64
N VAL A 13 5.67 4.42 5.51
CA VAL A 13 5.66 5.84 5.12
C VAL A 13 4.91 6.05 3.80
N PHE A 14 5.16 5.20 2.80
CA PHE A 14 4.51 5.24 1.49
C PHE A 14 3.03 4.84 1.54
N ALA A 15 2.61 4.03 2.51
CA ALA A 15 1.21 3.66 2.73
C ALA A 15 0.41 4.74 3.48
N ALA A 16 1.04 5.71 4.14
CA ALA A 16 0.38 6.75 4.92
C ALA A 16 -0.72 7.53 4.17
N PRO A 17 -0.60 7.85 2.85
CA PRO A 17 -1.67 8.52 2.11
C PRO A 17 -3.00 7.73 2.05
N ALA A 18 -2.98 6.42 2.26
CA ALA A 18 -4.17 5.57 2.24
C ALA A 18 -5.25 6.01 3.26
N TRP A 19 -4.81 6.60 4.39
CA TRP A 19 -5.69 7.12 5.45
C TRP A 19 -6.58 8.26 4.97
N MET A 20 -6.12 9.02 3.97
CA MET A 20 -6.92 10.09 3.37
C MET A 20 -7.89 9.58 2.30
N ILE A 21 -7.69 8.38 1.76
CA ILE A 21 -8.42 7.90 0.57
C ILE A 21 -9.54 6.92 0.95
N TRP A 22 -9.23 5.92 1.79
CA TRP A 22 -10.09 4.75 1.95
C TRP A 22 -10.81 4.64 3.29
N GLY A 23 -10.52 5.54 4.23
CA GLY A 23 -11.05 5.46 5.59
C GLY A 23 -10.35 4.40 6.46
N ARG A 24 -10.47 4.52 7.79
CA ARG A 24 -9.71 3.75 8.79
C ARG A 24 -9.46 2.28 8.48
N ARG A 25 -10.52 1.49 8.24
CA ARG A 25 -10.40 0.04 8.08
C ARG A 25 -9.69 -0.35 6.80
N ALA A 26 -10.04 0.30 5.70
CA ALA A 26 -9.43 0.01 4.42
C ALA A 26 -8.02 0.60 4.33
N ALA A 27 -7.74 1.74 4.98
CA ALA A 27 -6.39 2.25 5.16
C ALA A 27 -5.49 1.28 5.93
N LEU A 28 -6.00 0.67 7.02
CA LEU A 28 -5.28 -0.38 7.75
C LEU A 28 -5.05 -1.62 6.89
N GLY A 29 -6.07 -2.08 6.16
CA GLY A 29 -5.94 -3.20 5.23
C GLY A 29 -4.93 -2.93 4.13
N PHE A 30 -4.93 -1.70 3.59
CA PHE A 30 -4.01 -1.27 2.54
C PHE A 30 -2.59 -1.24 3.07
N THR A 31 -2.40 -0.63 4.24
CA THR A 31 -1.11 -0.59 4.93
C THR A 31 -0.55 -2.00 5.15
N ALA A 32 -1.38 -2.92 5.67
CA ALA A 32 -0.96 -4.30 5.90
C ALA A 32 -0.63 -5.02 4.58
N PHE A 33 -1.43 -4.82 3.55
CA PHE A 33 -1.19 -5.40 2.24
C PHE A 33 0.10 -4.87 1.60
N THR A 34 0.33 -3.55 1.61
CA THR A 34 1.57 -2.91 1.15
C THR A 34 2.79 -3.43 1.91
N LEU A 35 2.70 -3.61 3.23
CA LEU A 35 3.78 -4.18 4.04
C LEU A 35 4.15 -5.61 3.59
N VAL A 36 3.15 -6.47 3.39
CA VAL A 36 3.37 -7.87 3.00
C VAL A 36 3.94 -7.97 1.58
N THR A 37 3.61 -7.02 0.70
CA THR A 37 4.07 -7.01 -0.69
C THR A 37 5.34 -6.20 -0.92
N ALA A 38 5.81 -5.43 0.06
CA ALA A 38 6.99 -4.57 -0.07
C ALA A 38 8.27 -5.34 -0.42
N MET A 39 8.38 -6.62 -0.04
CA MET A 39 9.55 -7.46 -0.33
C MET A 39 9.41 -8.27 -1.63
N LEU A 40 8.39 -8.01 -2.46
CA LEU A 40 8.22 -8.75 -3.72
C LEU A 40 9.36 -8.56 -4.73
N PRO A 41 9.99 -7.37 -4.89
CA PRO A 41 11.17 -7.24 -5.76
C PRO A 41 12.27 -8.24 -5.40
N ASP A 42 12.51 -8.43 -4.10
CA ASP A 42 13.48 -9.38 -3.53
C ASP A 42 13.14 -10.86 -3.67
N ALA A 43 11.98 -11.20 -4.22
CA ALA A 43 11.73 -12.57 -4.64
C ALA A 43 12.78 -13.03 -5.67
N ASP A 44 13.45 -12.09 -6.36
CA ASP A 44 14.57 -12.38 -7.25
C ASP A 44 15.77 -13.06 -6.56
N LEU A 45 16.02 -12.79 -5.28
CA LEU A 45 17.09 -13.44 -4.51
C LEU A 45 16.91 -14.96 -4.45
N VAL A 46 15.65 -15.40 -4.41
CA VAL A 46 15.30 -16.82 -4.46
C VAL A 46 15.26 -17.30 -5.91
N LEU A 47 14.56 -16.57 -6.79
CA LEU A 47 14.32 -16.97 -8.17
C LEU A 47 15.59 -17.00 -9.03
N GLN A 48 16.62 -16.22 -8.74
CA GLN A 48 17.91 -16.24 -9.44
C GLN A 48 18.64 -17.60 -9.32
N HIS A 49 18.27 -18.44 -8.36
CA HIS A 49 18.79 -19.80 -8.25
C HIS A 49 18.26 -20.75 -9.34
N VAL A 50 17.16 -20.38 -10.01
CA VAL A 50 16.44 -21.24 -10.97
C VAL A 50 16.14 -20.55 -12.30
N LEU A 51 16.17 -19.22 -12.35
CA LEU A 51 15.92 -18.40 -13.53
C LEU A 51 17.10 -17.45 -13.78
N PRO A 52 17.37 -17.05 -15.04
CA PRO A 52 18.44 -16.12 -15.39
C PRO A 52 18.04 -14.67 -15.10
N ILE A 53 17.80 -14.38 -13.83
CA ILE A 53 17.51 -13.03 -13.33
C ILE A 53 18.61 -12.61 -12.36
N SER A 54 18.90 -11.32 -12.33
CA SER A 54 19.84 -10.74 -11.38
C SER A 54 19.08 -9.95 -10.33
N HIS A 55 19.51 -10.06 -9.08
CA HIS A 55 19.11 -9.12 -8.04
C HIS A 55 19.50 -7.68 -8.43
N HIS A 56 18.63 -6.71 -8.15
CA HIS A 56 18.67 -5.33 -8.68
C HIS A 56 18.52 -5.23 -10.22
N GLY A 57 18.05 -6.29 -10.87
CA GLY A 57 17.73 -6.31 -12.29
C GLY A 57 16.29 -5.89 -12.59
N ILE A 58 15.62 -6.63 -13.48
CA ILE A 58 14.28 -6.28 -14.02
C ILE A 58 13.23 -6.10 -12.92
N THR A 59 13.29 -6.90 -11.86
CA THR A 59 12.39 -6.85 -10.68
C THR A 59 12.44 -5.54 -9.92
N HIS A 60 13.58 -4.83 -10.00
CA HIS A 60 13.84 -3.56 -9.32
C HIS A 60 13.64 -2.35 -10.26
N THR A 61 12.70 -2.47 -11.22
CA THR A 61 12.34 -1.39 -12.14
C THR A 61 10.92 -0.90 -11.90
N LEU A 62 10.69 0.40 -12.12
CA LEU A 62 9.35 0.98 -12.03
C LEU A 62 8.38 0.35 -13.02
N VAL A 63 8.86 -0.02 -14.21
CA VAL A 63 8.06 -0.70 -15.22
C VAL A 63 7.60 -2.07 -14.74
N PHE A 64 8.50 -2.88 -14.17
CA PHE A 64 8.14 -4.18 -13.61
C PHE A 64 7.15 -4.05 -12.46
N VAL A 65 7.40 -3.13 -11.52
CA VAL A 65 6.50 -2.89 -10.38
C VAL A 65 5.12 -2.43 -10.86
N ALA A 66 5.04 -1.52 -11.83
CA ALA A 66 3.77 -1.04 -12.38
C ALA A 66 2.99 -2.14 -13.11
N LEU A 67 3.65 -2.88 -14.01
CA LEU A 67 3.01 -3.96 -14.77
C LEU A 67 2.63 -5.13 -13.86
N GLY A 68 3.52 -5.55 -12.97
CA GLY A 68 3.28 -6.60 -11.99
C GLY A 68 2.14 -6.21 -11.04
N GLY A 69 2.08 -4.96 -10.62
CA GLY A 69 0.97 -4.41 -9.84
C GLY A 69 -0.36 -4.47 -10.59
N ALA A 70 -0.40 -4.03 -11.85
CA ALA A 70 -1.63 -4.06 -12.66
C ALA A 70 -2.11 -5.50 -12.93
N VAL A 71 -1.19 -6.42 -13.27
CA VAL A 71 -1.50 -7.84 -13.47
C VAL A 71 -1.99 -8.46 -12.16
N GLY A 72 -1.28 -8.24 -11.06
CA GLY A 72 -1.67 -8.72 -9.73
C GLY A 72 -3.03 -8.19 -9.28
N GLY A 73 -3.31 -6.92 -9.56
CA GLY A 73 -4.61 -6.30 -9.33
C GLY A 73 -5.74 -6.94 -10.15
N ALA A 74 -5.50 -7.22 -11.44
CA ALA A 74 -6.48 -7.89 -12.31
C ALA A 74 -6.76 -9.33 -11.85
N VAL A 75 -5.73 -10.06 -11.43
CA VAL A 75 -5.87 -11.40 -10.82
C VAL A 75 -6.67 -11.30 -9.52
N ALA A 76 -6.32 -10.37 -8.62
CA ALA A 76 -7.03 -10.18 -7.37
C ALA A 76 -8.51 -9.84 -7.58
N SER A 77 -8.83 -8.91 -8.47
CA SER A 77 -10.22 -8.52 -8.74
C SER A 77 -11.03 -9.65 -9.36
N THR A 78 -10.43 -10.46 -10.24
CA THR A 78 -11.11 -11.59 -10.89
C THR A 78 -11.42 -12.70 -9.89
N TYR A 79 -10.46 -13.07 -9.03
CA TYR A 79 -10.57 -14.27 -8.20
C TYR A 79 -10.99 -14.02 -6.75
N LEU A 80 -10.78 -12.82 -6.21
CA LEU A 80 -11.03 -12.53 -4.79
C LEU A 80 -12.33 -11.78 -4.54
N THR A 81 -12.83 -10.97 -5.47
CA THR A 81 -14.02 -10.12 -5.26
C THR A 81 -15.23 -10.93 -4.76
N ALA A 82 -15.59 -12.01 -5.48
CA ALA A 82 -16.71 -12.87 -5.09
C ALA A 82 -16.51 -13.51 -3.70
N ARG A 83 -15.28 -13.91 -3.36
CA ARG A 83 -14.98 -14.48 -2.04
C ARG A 83 -15.02 -13.45 -0.92
N LEU A 84 -14.50 -12.26 -1.15
CA LEU A 84 -14.52 -11.13 -0.21
C LEU A 84 -15.95 -10.77 0.15
N ASN A 85 -16.83 -10.68 -0.85
CA ASN A 85 -18.25 -10.39 -0.67
C ASN A 85 -19.00 -11.55 0.01
N ALA A 86 -18.78 -12.80 -0.42
CA ALA A 86 -19.46 -13.98 0.13
C ALA A 86 -19.19 -14.17 1.64
N HIS A 87 -17.97 -13.91 2.09
CA HIS A 87 -17.59 -14.12 3.50
C HIS A 87 -17.65 -12.85 4.36
N ARG A 88 -18.02 -11.69 3.77
CA ARG A 88 -18.02 -10.38 4.42
C ARG A 88 -16.74 -10.10 5.23
N TRP A 89 -15.59 -10.51 4.70
CA TRP A 89 -14.29 -10.31 5.35
C TRP A 89 -13.99 -8.82 5.56
N ILE A 90 -14.56 -7.99 4.70
CA ILE A 90 -14.58 -6.55 4.86
C ILE A 90 -16.01 -6.16 5.23
N ARG A 91 -16.18 -5.54 6.41
CA ARG A 91 -17.48 -5.02 6.89
C ARG A 91 -17.87 -3.76 6.10
N SER A 92 -18.16 -3.93 4.82
CA SER A 92 -18.69 -2.96 3.87
C SER A 92 -19.94 -3.54 3.21
N THR A 93 -20.72 -2.71 2.53
CA THR A 93 -21.58 -3.18 1.43
C THR A 93 -20.76 -3.92 0.37
N GLU A 94 -21.45 -4.60 -0.55
CA GLU A 94 -20.84 -5.33 -1.67
C GLU A 94 -19.71 -4.51 -2.31
N ILE A 95 -18.50 -5.09 -2.35
CA ILE A 95 -17.31 -4.44 -2.90
C ILE A 95 -17.26 -4.72 -4.39
N GLU A 96 -17.18 -3.66 -5.17
CA GLU A 96 -17.05 -3.75 -6.62
C GLU A 96 -15.67 -4.29 -7.03
N SER A 97 -15.63 -5.05 -8.13
CA SER A 97 -14.39 -5.58 -8.70
C SER A 97 -13.40 -4.46 -9.06
N GLU A 98 -13.88 -3.29 -9.50
CA GLU A 98 -13.03 -2.12 -9.77
C GLU A 98 -12.31 -1.65 -8.49
N THR A 99 -12.99 -1.66 -7.34
CA THR A 99 -12.39 -1.27 -6.07
C THR A 99 -11.32 -2.26 -5.63
N VAL A 100 -11.55 -3.57 -5.78
CA VAL A 100 -10.54 -4.60 -5.50
C VAL A 100 -9.33 -4.44 -6.43
N PHE A 101 -9.57 -4.20 -7.72
CA PHE A 101 -8.52 -3.96 -8.71
C PHE A 101 -7.64 -2.78 -8.33
N VAL A 102 -8.23 -1.62 -8.05
CA VAL A 102 -7.51 -0.39 -7.69
C VAL A 102 -6.75 -0.58 -6.38
N PHE A 103 -7.38 -1.15 -5.36
CA PHE A 103 -6.76 -1.40 -4.08
C PHE A 103 -5.54 -2.31 -4.19
N ALA A 104 -5.67 -3.45 -4.86
CA ALA A 104 -4.60 -4.41 -5.03
C ALA A 104 -3.46 -3.86 -5.93
N THR A 105 -3.82 -3.21 -7.04
CA THR A 105 -2.84 -2.58 -7.94
C THR A 105 -2.04 -1.51 -7.20
N ALA A 106 -2.73 -0.57 -6.53
CA ALA A 106 -2.08 0.49 -5.79
C ALA A 106 -1.22 -0.07 -4.65
N GLY A 107 -1.69 -1.08 -3.92
CA GLY A 107 -0.93 -1.66 -2.82
C GLY A 107 0.38 -2.33 -3.27
N LEU A 108 0.33 -3.07 -4.39
CA LEU A 108 1.51 -3.70 -4.99
C LEU A 108 2.49 -2.66 -5.53
N ILE A 109 1.98 -1.62 -6.21
CA ILE A 109 2.82 -0.55 -6.74
C ILE A 109 3.47 0.24 -5.61
N VAL A 110 2.69 0.65 -4.60
CA VAL A 110 3.20 1.40 -3.46
C VAL A 110 4.24 0.58 -2.69
N GLY A 111 3.99 -0.73 -2.48
CA GLY A 111 4.95 -1.64 -1.87
C GLY A 111 6.24 -1.72 -2.66
N GLY A 112 6.17 -2.05 -3.95
CA GLY A 112 7.33 -2.15 -4.82
C GLY A 112 8.09 -0.82 -4.94
N VAL A 113 7.41 0.31 -5.16
CA VAL A 113 8.07 1.63 -5.26
C VAL A 113 8.75 2.01 -3.95
N SER A 114 8.13 1.74 -2.80
CA SER A 114 8.76 2.01 -1.51
C SER A 114 10.05 1.20 -1.32
N HIS A 115 10.10 -0.02 -1.86
CA HIS A 115 11.27 -0.88 -1.84
C HIS A 115 12.40 -0.31 -2.69
N LEU A 116 12.13 -0.04 -3.98
CA LEU A 116 13.09 0.59 -4.89
C LEU A 116 13.61 1.92 -4.31
N PHE A 117 12.76 2.69 -3.65
CA PHE A 117 13.15 3.94 -3.02
C PHE A 117 14.12 3.74 -1.86
N ALA A 118 13.88 2.74 -0.99
CA ALA A 118 14.79 2.38 0.08
C ALA A 118 16.16 1.93 -0.46
N ASP A 119 16.17 1.19 -1.57
CA ASP A 119 17.40 0.75 -2.22
C ASP A 119 18.20 1.88 -2.84
N ILE A 120 17.54 2.77 -3.58
CA ILE A 120 18.17 3.96 -4.16
C ILE A 120 18.85 4.80 -3.07
N LEU A 121 18.20 4.93 -1.90
CA LEU A 121 18.73 5.69 -0.77
C LEU A 121 19.90 5.00 -0.04
N SER A 122 20.12 3.70 -0.25
CA SER A 122 21.10 2.89 0.50
C SER A 122 22.25 2.32 -0.33
N ALA A 123 22.34 2.69 -1.61
CA ALA A 123 23.47 2.37 -2.48
C ALA A 123 24.52 3.49 -2.40
N PRO A 124 25.84 3.18 -2.20
CA PRO A 124 26.57 2.08 -2.85
C PRO A 124 27.45 1.22 -1.91
N ASP A 125 27.28 1.26 -0.59
CA ASP A 125 28.26 0.67 0.35
C ASP A 125 28.53 -0.84 0.16
N ILE A 126 27.61 -1.60 -0.46
CA ILE A 126 27.66 -3.08 -0.52
C ILE A 126 26.83 -3.73 -1.65
N ALA A 127 26.05 -2.99 -2.43
CA ALA A 127 25.16 -3.57 -3.44
C ALA A 127 25.28 -2.87 -4.79
N ALA A 128 24.99 -3.61 -5.87
CA ALA A 128 25.03 -3.08 -7.23
C ALA A 128 24.07 -1.88 -7.38
N PRO A 129 24.48 -0.80 -8.05
CA PRO A 129 23.60 0.33 -8.33
C PRO A 129 22.31 -0.10 -9.06
N LEU A 130 21.17 0.49 -8.68
CA LEU A 130 19.87 0.19 -9.31
C LEU A 130 19.70 0.97 -10.63
N THR A 131 19.02 0.35 -11.59
CA THR A 131 18.58 0.98 -12.85
C THR A 131 17.05 1.09 -12.89
N PRO A 132 16.43 1.89 -11.99
CA PRO A 132 14.99 1.84 -11.73
C PRO A 132 14.13 2.21 -12.95
N PHE A 133 14.71 2.93 -13.91
CA PHE A 133 14.03 3.44 -15.10
C PHE A 133 14.25 2.56 -16.35
N TRP A 134 14.93 1.43 -16.23
CA TRP A 134 15.04 0.47 -17.33
C TRP A 134 13.64 -0.04 -17.72
N PRO A 135 13.32 -0.21 -19.02
CA PRO A 135 14.20 -0.13 -20.20
C PRO A 135 14.29 1.25 -20.86
N ILE A 136 13.68 2.29 -20.27
CA ILE A 136 13.64 3.64 -20.86
C ILE A 136 14.99 4.35 -20.64
N TYR A 137 15.57 4.17 -19.46
CA TYR A 137 16.87 4.73 -19.08
C TYR A 137 17.69 3.67 -18.35
N SER A 138 18.85 3.35 -18.91
CA SER A 138 19.66 2.20 -18.49
C SER A 138 20.79 2.56 -17.53
N GLU A 139 21.02 3.85 -17.27
CA GLU A 139 22.09 4.24 -16.34
C GLU A 139 21.62 4.08 -14.89
N PRO A 140 22.55 3.75 -13.97
CA PRO A 140 22.20 3.61 -12.58
C PRO A 140 21.83 4.94 -11.91
N VAL A 141 20.93 4.87 -10.94
CA VAL A 141 20.56 5.98 -10.06
C VAL A 141 21.05 5.67 -8.65
N ILE A 142 21.85 6.56 -8.09
CA ILE A 142 22.51 6.38 -6.80
C ILE A 142 22.24 7.61 -5.94
N VAL A 143 21.72 7.40 -4.74
CA VAL A 143 21.51 8.44 -3.73
C VAL A 143 22.01 7.91 -2.39
N ASP A 144 23.26 8.22 -2.04
CA ASP A 144 23.91 7.66 -0.86
C ASP A 144 23.60 8.46 0.41
N VAL A 145 22.49 8.14 1.08
CA VAL A 145 22.03 8.87 2.29
C VAL A 145 21.82 7.94 3.48
N ILE A 146 21.45 6.68 3.24
CA ILE A 146 21.12 5.69 4.25
C ILE A 146 22.24 4.66 4.34
N TYR A 147 23.02 4.75 5.41
CA TYR A 147 24.06 3.77 5.71
C TYR A 147 23.49 2.38 5.98
N TYR A 148 24.20 1.37 5.45
CA TYR A 148 23.84 -0.02 5.65
C TYR A 148 23.78 -0.41 7.13
N ASN A 149 22.76 -1.20 7.48
CA ASN A 149 22.58 -1.79 8.80
C ASN A 149 22.61 -0.77 9.95
N SER A 150 22.34 0.50 9.65
CA SER A 150 22.21 1.55 10.66
C SER A 150 20.96 1.28 11.50
N PRO A 151 21.09 1.08 12.82
CA PRO A 151 19.94 0.87 13.68
C PRO A 151 18.96 2.05 13.66
N VAL A 152 19.47 3.25 13.40
CA VAL A 152 18.66 4.48 13.28
C VAL A 152 17.79 4.41 12.03
N TRP A 153 18.35 4.04 10.88
CA TRP A 153 17.58 3.95 9.64
C TRP A 153 16.65 2.73 9.60
N ASN A 154 17.02 1.63 10.25
CA ASN A 154 16.18 0.44 10.31
C ASN A 154 15.04 0.61 11.33
N TYR A 155 15.39 0.77 12.61
CA TYR A 155 14.41 0.77 13.70
C TYR A 155 13.85 2.16 13.97
N GLY A 156 14.64 3.22 13.78
CA GLY A 156 14.15 4.60 13.93
C GLY A 156 13.12 4.95 12.87
N LEU A 157 13.38 4.65 11.60
CA LEU A 157 12.39 4.83 10.52
C LEU A 157 11.13 4.01 10.79
N LEU A 158 11.27 2.74 11.15
CA LEU A 158 10.14 1.88 11.47
C LEU A 158 9.31 2.45 12.64
N ALA A 159 9.97 2.88 13.73
CA ALA A 159 9.30 3.45 14.89
C ALA A 159 8.54 4.74 14.54
N VAL A 160 9.16 5.64 13.76
CA VAL A 160 8.52 6.87 13.27
C VAL A 160 7.32 6.55 12.39
N ALA A 161 7.46 5.61 11.45
CA ALA A 161 6.39 5.22 10.55
C ALA A 161 5.22 4.57 11.30
N VAL A 162 5.47 3.67 12.24
CA VAL A 162 4.43 3.12 13.13
C VAL A 162 3.76 4.23 13.93
N GLY A 163 4.54 5.16 14.51
CA GLY A 163 4.02 6.32 15.22
C GLY A 163 3.10 7.19 14.35
N LEU A 164 3.46 7.41 13.09
CA LEU A 164 2.63 8.11 12.09
C LEU A 164 1.30 7.37 11.87
N HIS A 165 1.31 6.05 11.66
CA HIS A 165 0.08 5.28 11.50
C HIS A 165 -0.81 5.30 12.75
N LEU A 166 -0.22 5.29 13.96
CA LEU A 166 -0.97 5.43 15.21
C LEU A 166 -1.59 6.82 15.35
N LEU A 167 -0.85 7.87 14.96
CA LEU A 167 -1.35 9.24 14.91
C LEU A 167 -2.52 9.35 13.93
N LEU A 168 -2.35 8.86 12.71
CA LEU A 168 -3.41 8.85 11.69
C LEU A 168 -4.63 8.08 12.19
N ALA A 169 -4.45 6.90 12.78
CA ALA A 169 -5.53 6.12 13.37
C ALA A 169 -6.29 6.84 14.50
N ARG A 170 -5.61 7.75 15.23
CA ARG A 170 -6.18 8.51 16.35
C ARG A 170 -6.89 9.78 15.90
N TYR A 171 -6.44 10.40 14.82
CA TYR A 171 -6.84 11.73 14.36
C TYR A 171 -7.54 11.76 13.01
N GLU A 172 -7.75 10.62 12.36
CA GLU A 172 -8.53 10.53 11.13
C GLU A 172 -9.94 11.07 11.39
N ARG A 173 -10.26 12.22 10.79
CA ARG A 173 -11.58 12.86 10.95
C ARG A 173 -12.47 12.68 9.73
N TYR A 174 -11.95 12.71 8.51
CA TYR A 174 -12.78 12.54 7.30
C TYR A 174 -11.92 12.04 6.12
N PRO A 175 -12.05 10.79 5.65
CA PRO A 175 -11.44 10.40 4.38
C PRO A 175 -12.10 11.16 3.22
N LEU A 176 -11.33 11.44 2.17
CA LEU A 176 -11.82 12.06 0.94
C LEU A 176 -13.00 11.26 0.38
N GLU A 177 -14.01 11.96 -0.11
CA GLU A 177 -15.10 11.32 -0.82
C GLU A 177 -14.61 10.86 -2.19
N THR A 178 -14.40 9.55 -2.32
CA THR A 178 -13.98 8.93 -3.58
C THR A 178 -14.91 7.77 -3.92
N ARG A 179 -15.07 7.47 -5.23
CA ARG A 179 -15.84 6.31 -5.69
C ARG A 179 -15.28 4.96 -5.23
N TYR A 180 -14.05 4.96 -4.74
CA TYR A 180 -13.31 3.77 -4.30
C TYR A 180 -13.39 3.55 -2.78
N ARG A 181 -14.22 4.32 -2.07
CA ARG A 181 -14.36 4.22 -0.62
C ARG A 181 -14.91 2.84 -0.23
N ILE A 182 -14.30 2.23 0.79
CA ILE A 182 -14.69 0.92 1.32
C ILE A 182 -15.28 1.10 2.73
N GLY A 183 -16.58 0.81 2.90
CA GLY A 183 -17.36 1.00 4.14
C GLY A 183 -18.53 1.98 3.96
N SER A 184 -19.63 1.77 4.70
CA SER A 184 -20.88 2.52 4.52
C SER A 184 -20.90 3.93 5.14
N ARG A 185 -21.76 4.80 4.59
CA ARG A 185 -22.14 6.14 5.12
C ARG A 185 -23.16 6.06 6.28
N ASP A 186 -23.65 4.88 6.62
CA ASP A 186 -24.94 4.69 7.32
C ASP A 186 -24.94 4.95 8.85
N GLY A 187 -24.06 5.82 9.35
CA GLY A 187 -23.93 6.09 10.79
C GLY A 187 -24.48 7.43 11.26
N GLU A 188 -24.51 8.46 10.39
CA GLU A 188 -24.80 9.85 10.81
C GLU A 188 -26.08 10.42 10.20
N ASP A 189 -26.44 10.08 8.95
CA ASP A 189 -27.65 10.65 8.30
C ASP A 189 -28.96 10.00 8.74
N ALA A 190 -28.93 8.75 9.25
CA ALA A 190 -30.16 8.07 9.67
C ALA A 190 -30.76 8.59 10.99
N ARG A 191 -30.10 9.55 11.67
CA ARG A 191 -30.59 10.13 12.92
C ARG A 191 -31.36 11.44 12.76
N ASP A 192 -31.31 12.09 11.59
CA ASP A 192 -31.95 13.39 11.42
C ASP A 192 -33.35 13.29 10.76
N ASP A 193 -33.58 12.29 9.91
CA ASP A 193 -34.87 12.16 9.19
C ASP A 193 -36.02 11.54 10.02
N GLY A 194 -35.71 11.00 11.20
CA GLY A 194 -36.69 10.29 12.04
C GLY A 194 -37.46 11.18 13.03
N ALA A 195 -37.00 12.42 13.27
CA ALA A 195 -37.58 13.28 14.30
C ALA A 195 -38.80 14.10 13.80
N ASP A 196 -38.90 14.37 12.50
CA ASP A 196 -39.96 15.23 11.96
C ASP A 196 -41.25 14.47 11.60
N GLN A 197 -41.20 13.16 11.32
CA GLN A 197 -42.40 12.40 10.98
C GLN A 197 -43.33 12.12 12.17
N TYR A 198 -42.84 12.23 13.41
CA TYR A 198 -43.67 12.00 14.61
C TYR A 198 -44.43 13.26 15.07
N ARG A 199 -44.15 14.44 14.49
CA ARG A 199 -44.76 15.71 14.91
C ARG A 199 -46.00 16.09 14.10
N ALA A 200 -46.20 15.50 12.91
CA ALA A 200 -47.30 15.82 12.01
C ALA A 200 -48.60 15.02 12.25
N SER A 201 -48.60 14.04 13.16
CA SER A 201 -49.78 13.21 13.48
C SER A 201 -50.49 13.60 14.79
N ARG A 202 -50.13 14.74 15.39
CA ARG A 202 -50.59 15.12 16.74
C ARG A 202 -51.27 16.49 16.85
N THR A 203 -51.70 17.06 15.74
CA THR A 203 -52.55 18.27 15.74
C THR A 203 -53.79 17.98 14.93
N ASP A 204 -54.82 17.57 15.69
CA ASP A 204 -56.24 17.78 15.37
C ASP A 204 -56.53 19.26 15.06
#